data_AF-A0A6B2CQK2-F1
#
_entry.id   AF-A0A6B2CQK2-F1
#
_cell.length_a   1.000
_cell.length_b   1.000
_cell.length_c   1.000
_cell.angle_alpha   90.00
_cell.angle_beta   90.00
_cell.angle_gamma   90.00
#
_symmetry.space_group_name_H-M   'P 1'
#
loop_
_entity.id
_entity.type
_entity.pdbx_description
1 polymer ?
#
loop_
_entity_poly.entity_id
_entity_poly.type
_entity_poly.pdbx_seq_one_letter_code
_entity_poly.pdbx_strand_id
1 'polypeptide(L)'
;MSWRKAFYDPRLYGRAARWLRAADRASLPVSASLALASAVVLLMLRDPLWAVVLVAGAALSAAAPYIAARTYSYVVASGIEGELPAALAFLIPYASSSRDLANLLVYAARELKLRFLGREAWRLEAIMASGNDERAALRFLADTSPSQRLRLIIMELLNAEELGLPRSRLIATLYSRTLDLIRTSWSNYVKVGEVVVEGVITLVASAAILVPIAAIGSASLLAPLAAISAATSIGSALLLAVERPRLGDLEGGWSIGGLTLTAAVLASAFTAWGHIAIAVAVLAVAAVYSESLNVIAERKASLAAAKLREAAARARLGMTFDEQLRLAAPAGGKVVEAVAKAFRVAGRVGLGGAIESFADVINDAMRAVSSVRVEGILLESLSAVIPAVSAVAIRVMASYVASSTAFAFLGLGSLAGSLNVLLFMAPLAPLPAAALQRGRRMSATPSFVSLVATLLTMKLF
;
A
#
# COMPACT_ATOMS: atom_id res chain seq x y z
N MET A 1 16.77 27.97 7.33
CA MET A 1 17.48 27.33 6.18
C MET A 1 16.50 27.28 5.01
N SER A 2 16.86 27.73 3.80
CA SER A 2 15.93 27.67 2.67
C SER A 2 15.63 26.21 2.29
N TRP A 3 14.40 25.91 1.91
CA TRP A 3 13.95 24.52 1.65
C TRP A 3 14.79 23.83 0.56
N ARG A 4 15.29 24.58 -0.43
CA ARG A 4 16.25 24.06 -1.44
C ARG A 4 17.61 23.68 -0.86
N LYS A 5 18.13 24.39 0.15
CA LYS A 5 19.39 24.02 0.82
C LYS A 5 19.27 22.72 1.61
N ALA A 6 18.07 22.37 2.07
CA ALA A 6 17.83 21.12 2.80
C ALA A 6 18.09 19.87 1.93
N PHE A 7 17.83 19.90 0.61
CA PHE A 7 18.09 18.72 -0.27
C PHE A 7 19.55 18.34 -0.39
N TYR A 8 20.44 19.27 -0.05
CA TYR A 8 21.88 19.08 -0.16
C TYR A 8 22.48 18.50 1.12
N ASP A 9 21.71 18.40 2.21
CA ASP A 9 22.19 17.91 3.49
C ASP A 9 22.02 16.38 3.62
N PRO A 10 23.13 15.59 3.61
CA PRO A 10 23.08 14.16 3.81
C PRO A 10 22.64 13.76 5.22
N ARG A 11 22.71 14.65 6.22
CA ARG A 11 22.19 14.39 7.57
C ARG A 11 20.66 14.33 7.59
N LEU A 12 19.99 15.03 6.66
CA LEU A 12 18.54 15.06 6.54
C LEU A 12 17.98 13.96 5.62
N TYR A 13 18.62 13.71 4.48
CA TYR A 13 18.08 12.78 3.46
C TYR A 13 18.97 11.57 3.17
N GLY A 14 20.11 11.43 3.84
CA GLY A 14 21.05 10.34 3.61
C GLY A 14 21.47 10.25 2.14
N ARG A 15 21.44 9.02 1.58
CA ARG A 15 21.79 8.76 0.18
C ARG A 15 20.80 9.39 -0.83
N ALA A 16 19.56 9.67 -0.41
CA ALA A 16 18.54 10.24 -1.30
C ALA A 16 18.81 11.71 -1.65
N ALA A 17 19.65 12.40 -0.89
CA ALA A 17 20.12 13.75 -1.22
C ALA A 17 20.73 13.82 -2.64
N ARG A 18 21.35 12.75 -3.16
CA ARG A 18 21.86 12.73 -4.55
C ARG A 18 20.73 12.77 -5.59
N TRP A 19 19.68 11.99 -5.37
CA TRP A 19 18.52 11.92 -6.27
C TRP A 19 17.69 13.20 -6.22
N LEU A 20 17.44 13.75 -5.03
CA LEU A 20 16.72 15.01 -4.88
C LEU A 20 17.46 16.18 -5.53
N ARG A 21 18.80 16.21 -5.45
CA ARG A 21 19.63 17.18 -6.19
C ARG A 21 19.51 17.05 -7.70
N ALA A 22 19.46 15.82 -8.23
CA ALA A 22 19.28 15.59 -9.66
C ALA A 22 17.90 16.06 -10.14
N ALA A 23 16.84 15.73 -9.38
CA ALA A 23 15.47 16.18 -9.66
C ALA A 23 15.33 17.72 -9.61
N ASP A 24 15.94 18.37 -8.62
CA ASP A 24 15.94 19.84 -8.52
C ASP A 24 16.65 20.47 -9.73
N ARG A 25 17.80 19.93 -10.16
CA ARG A 25 18.55 20.43 -11.33
C ARG A 25 17.82 20.26 -12.65
N ALA A 26 17.08 19.16 -12.82
CA ALA A 26 16.35 18.87 -14.06
C ALA A 26 14.98 19.58 -14.13
N SER A 27 14.39 19.95 -13.00
CA SER A 27 13.03 20.50 -12.94
C SER A 27 12.83 21.77 -13.76
N LEU A 28 13.73 22.76 -13.61
CA LEU A 28 13.68 24.06 -14.27
C LEU A 28 13.84 24.01 -15.80
N PRO A 29 14.85 23.31 -16.38
CA PRO A 29 14.96 23.22 -17.84
C PRO A 29 13.81 22.43 -18.46
N VAL A 30 13.29 21.40 -17.79
CA VAL A 30 12.11 20.65 -18.25
C VAL A 30 10.84 21.51 -18.20
N SER A 31 10.63 22.30 -17.14
CA SER A 31 9.48 23.21 -17.09
C SER A 31 9.55 24.28 -18.17
N ALA A 32 10.74 24.84 -18.41
CA ALA A 32 10.94 25.87 -19.42
C ALA A 32 10.68 25.32 -20.84
N SER A 33 11.17 24.12 -21.15
CA SER A 33 10.93 23.48 -22.45
C SER A 33 9.47 23.11 -22.68
N LEU A 34 8.76 22.59 -21.67
CA LEU A 34 7.33 22.30 -21.75
C LEU A 34 6.48 23.57 -21.90
N ALA A 35 6.84 24.65 -21.20
CA ALA A 35 6.17 25.95 -21.35
C ALA A 35 6.39 26.52 -22.77
N LEU A 36 7.61 26.46 -23.30
CA LEU A 36 7.90 26.87 -24.68
C LEU A 36 7.15 26.00 -25.70
N ALA A 37 7.09 24.69 -25.51
CA ALA A 37 6.33 23.79 -26.37
C ALA A 37 4.83 24.12 -26.35
N SER A 38 4.28 24.47 -25.18
CA SER A 38 2.87 24.89 -25.08
C SER A 38 2.57 26.15 -25.89
N ALA A 39 3.47 27.14 -25.85
CA ALA A 39 3.35 28.37 -26.64
C ALA A 39 3.39 28.07 -28.15
N VAL A 40 4.26 27.15 -28.59
CA VAL A 40 4.33 26.72 -30.00
C VAL A 40 3.06 25.98 -30.43
N VAL A 41 2.55 25.05 -29.62
CA VAL A 41 1.31 24.31 -29.92
C VAL A 41 0.11 25.26 -30.02
N LEU A 42 0.00 26.21 -29.11
CA LEU A 42 -1.11 27.16 -29.07
C LEU A 42 -1.04 28.12 -30.28
N LEU A 43 0.16 28.58 -30.66
CA LEU A 43 0.35 29.51 -31.77
C LEU A 43 0.30 28.84 -33.16
N MET A 44 0.88 27.65 -33.32
CA MET A 44 1.04 26.99 -34.63
C MET A 44 -0.04 25.96 -34.93
N LEU A 45 -0.41 25.14 -33.94
CA LEU A 45 -1.38 24.05 -34.13
C LEU A 45 -2.80 24.46 -33.73
N ARG A 46 -2.96 25.60 -33.03
CA ARG A 46 -4.24 26.11 -32.49
C ARG A 46 -5.03 25.05 -31.71
N ASP A 47 -4.33 24.11 -31.09
CA ASP A 47 -4.94 23.06 -30.28
C ASP A 47 -4.84 23.42 -28.79
N PRO A 48 -5.90 23.99 -28.20
CA PRO A 48 -5.87 24.48 -26.82
C PRO A 48 -5.76 23.34 -25.80
N LEU A 49 -6.21 22.12 -26.15
CA LEU A 49 -6.18 20.99 -25.23
C LEU A 49 -4.74 20.53 -24.98
N TRP A 50 -3.96 20.36 -26.05
CA TRP A 50 -2.55 19.98 -25.93
C TRP A 50 -1.69 21.07 -25.29
N ALA A 51 -2.00 22.34 -25.56
CA ALA A 51 -1.29 23.44 -24.92
C ALA A 51 -1.54 23.46 -23.40
N VAL A 52 -2.79 23.25 -22.95
CA VAL A 52 -3.12 23.15 -21.52
C VAL A 52 -2.41 21.95 -20.86
N VAL A 53 -2.36 20.80 -21.52
CA VAL A 53 -1.63 19.61 -21.02
C VAL A 53 -0.13 19.93 -20.83
N LEU A 54 0.49 20.63 -21.79
CA LEU A 54 1.90 21.00 -21.71
C LEU A 54 2.18 22.06 -20.63
N VAL A 55 1.30 23.05 -20.45
CA VAL A 55 1.41 24.03 -19.35
C VAL A 55 1.25 23.34 -17.99
N ALA A 56 0.27 22.44 -17.85
CA ALA A 56 0.10 21.65 -16.65
C ALA A 56 1.33 20.77 -16.37
N GLY A 57 1.91 20.16 -17.41
CA GLY A 57 3.17 19.43 -17.34
C GLY A 57 4.34 20.30 -16.88
N ALA A 58 4.44 21.54 -17.38
CA ALA A 58 5.48 22.50 -16.97
C ALA A 58 5.35 22.91 -15.50
N ALA A 59 4.12 23.15 -15.03
CA ALA A 59 3.84 23.45 -13.63
C ALA A 59 4.17 22.25 -12.72
N LEU A 60 3.80 21.04 -13.13
CA LEU A 60 4.12 19.80 -12.42
C LEU A 60 5.62 19.55 -12.38
N SER A 61 6.36 19.79 -13.46
CA SER A 61 7.81 19.60 -13.49
C SER A 61 8.53 20.63 -12.62
N ALA A 62 8.04 21.89 -12.55
CA ALA A 62 8.56 22.90 -11.63
C ALA A 62 8.30 22.53 -10.14
N ALA A 63 7.16 21.90 -9.85
CA ALA A 63 6.81 21.40 -8.52
C ALA A 63 7.43 20.02 -8.20
N ALA A 64 8.00 19.32 -9.19
CA ALA A 64 8.54 17.98 -9.06
C ALA A 64 9.53 17.78 -7.89
N PRO A 65 10.50 18.67 -7.60
CA PRO A 65 11.39 18.47 -6.46
C PRO A 65 10.64 18.48 -5.12
N TYR A 66 9.54 19.24 -5.02
CA TYR A 66 8.70 19.29 -3.81
C TYR A 66 7.90 18.03 -3.64
N ILE A 67 7.27 17.60 -4.73
CA ILE A 67 6.51 16.36 -4.76
C ILE A 67 7.45 15.18 -4.47
N ALA A 68 8.65 15.16 -5.07
CA ALA A 68 9.66 14.13 -4.85
C ALA A 68 10.18 14.08 -3.39
N ALA A 69 10.49 15.23 -2.78
CA ALA A 69 10.93 15.26 -1.39
C ALA A 69 9.83 14.80 -0.42
N ARG A 70 8.58 15.24 -0.65
CA ARG A 70 7.43 14.90 0.19
C ARG A 70 7.00 13.45 0.03
N THR A 71 7.03 12.93 -1.20
CA THR A 71 6.80 11.50 -1.46
C THR A 71 7.91 10.65 -0.87
N TYR A 72 9.17 11.08 -0.97
CA TYR A 72 10.29 10.38 -0.34
C TYR A 72 10.13 10.31 1.19
N SER A 73 9.85 11.44 1.85
CA SER A 73 9.68 11.46 3.30
C SER A 73 8.49 10.59 3.73
N TYR A 74 7.38 10.65 2.99
CA TYR A 74 6.21 9.82 3.24
C TYR A 74 6.51 8.32 3.09
N VAL A 75 7.16 7.91 1.98
CA VAL A 75 7.53 6.51 1.72
C VAL A 75 8.53 6.01 2.76
N VAL A 76 9.47 6.83 3.20
CA VAL A 76 10.40 6.47 4.27
C VAL A 76 9.69 6.37 5.61
N ALA A 77 8.78 7.29 5.94
CA ALA A 77 8.01 7.26 7.18
C ALA A 77 7.16 5.99 7.27
N SER A 78 6.33 5.71 6.27
CA SER A 78 5.52 4.48 6.20
C SER A 78 6.41 3.23 6.22
N GLY A 79 7.50 3.24 5.44
CA GLY A 79 8.44 2.13 5.39
C GLY A 79 9.11 1.85 6.74
N ILE A 80 9.45 2.88 7.51
CA ILE A 80 9.97 2.74 8.88
C ILE A 80 8.89 2.17 9.79
N GLU A 81 7.65 2.66 9.73
CA GLU A 81 6.54 2.16 10.56
C GLU A 81 6.29 0.67 10.36
N GLY A 82 6.39 0.18 9.11
CA GLY A 82 6.26 -1.24 8.80
C GLY A 82 7.44 -2.12 9.27
N GLU A 83 8.64 -1.54 9.44
CA GLU A 83 9.84 -2.25 9.90
C GLU A 83 10.07 -2.12 11.42
N LEU A 84 9.43 -1.14 12.07
CA LEU A 84 9.63 -0.79 13.47
C LEU A 84 9.30 -1.93 14.45
N PRO A 85 8.20 -2.70 14.28
CA PRO A 85 7.93 -3.84 15.16
C PRO A 85 9.06 -4.88 15.15
N ALA A 86 9.71 -5.09 14.00
CA ALA A 86 10.84 -6.03 13.88
C ALA A 86 12.09 -5.50 14.57
N ALA A 87 12.37 -4.20 14.43
CA ALA A 87 13.46 -3.56 15.15
C ALA A 87 13.25 -3.63 16.67
N LEU A 88 12.06 -3.30 17.17
CA LEU A 88 11.77 -3.35 18.60
C LEU A 88 11.83 -4.77 19.14
N ALA A 89 11.29 -5.75 18.38
CA ALA A 89 11.37 -7.16 18.76
C ALA A 89 12.82 -7.63 18.90
N PHE A 90 13.71 -7.15 18.03
CA PHE A 90 15.13 -7.43 18.10
C PHE A 90 15.79 -6.79 19.33
N LEU A 91 15.39 -5.58 19.70
CA LEU A 91 15.99 -4.82 20.82
C LEU A 91 15.59 -5.36 22.19
N ILE A 92 14.40 -5.93 22.34
CA ILE A 92 13.85 -6.40 23.63
C ILE A 92 14.83 -7.33 24.38
N PRO A 93 15.43 -8.37 23.76
CA PRO A 93 16.44 -9.20 24.41
C PRO A 93 17.72 -8.48 24.82
N TYR A 94 18.06 -7.36 24.18
CA TYR A 94 19.28 -6.59 24.45
C TYR A 94 19.05 -5.39 25.38
N ALA A 95 17.80 -5.07 25.70
CA ALA A 95 17.47 -4.05 26.70
C ALA A 95 18.03 -4.38 28.10
N SER A 96 18.35 -5.66 28.35
CA SER A 96 19.03 -6.11 29.55
C SER A 96 20.56 -6.00 29.47
N SER A 97 21.13 -5.70 28.31
CA SER A 97 22.57 -5.57 28.07
C SER A 97 23.06 -4.13 28.24
N SER A 98 24.37 -3.94 28.46
CA SER A 98 25.00 -2.61 28.56
C SER A 98 25.36 -2.00 27.20
N ARG A 99 24.79 -2.49 26.09
CA ARG A 99 25.10 -1.98 24.74
C ARG A 99 24.32 -0.71 24.46
N ASP A 100 24.96 0.24 23.80
CA ASP A 100 24.34 1.52 23.47
C ASP A 100 23.21 1.38 22.45
N LEU A 101 22.13 2.12 22.68
CA LEU A 101 20.92 2.08 21.86
C LEU A 101 21.19 2.45 20.39
N ALA A 102 22.10 3.39 20.14
CA ALA A 102 22.49 3.81 18.80
C ALA A 102 23.11 2.66 18.00
N ASN A 103 24.06 1.96 18.62
CA ASN A 103 24.76 0.83 18.04
C ASN A 103 23.81 -0.38 17.86
N LEU A 104 22.89 -0.60 18.80
CA LEU A 104 21.88 -1.64 18.69
C LEU A 104 20.88 -1.40 17.54
N LEU A 105 20.45 -0.16 17.31
CA LEU A 105 19.57 0.19 16.17
C LEU A 105 20.27 -0.05 14.83
N VAL A 106 21.54 0.34 14.71
CA VAL A 106 22.35 0.08 13.52
C VAL A 106 22.52 -1.42 13.29
N TYR A 107 22.82 -2.17 14.35
CA TYR A 107 23.00 -3.61 14.29
C TYR A 107 21.69 -4.31 13.88
N ALA A 108 20.56 -3.97 14.49
CA ALA A 108 19.24 -4.50 14.13
C ALA A 108 18.91 -4.25 12.65
N ALA A 109 19.16 -3.03 12.16
CA ALA A 109 18.87 -2.66 10.78
C ALA A 109 19.70 -3.47 9.76
N ARG A 110 20.98 -3.73 10.06
CA ARG A 110 21.88 -4.52 9.20
C ARG A 110 21.54 -6.00 9.25
N GLU A 111 21.38 -6.54 10.46
CA GLU A 111 21.16 -7.96 10.68
C GLU A 111 19.83 -8.44 10.10
N LEU A 112 18.77 -7.62 10.19
CA LEU A 112 17.45 -7.93 9.62
C LEU A 112 17.25 -7.39 8.20
N LYS A 113 18.30 -6.83 7.60
CA LYS A 113 18.27 -6.22 6.25
C LYS A 113 17.06 -5.28 6.11
N LEU A 114 16.82 -4.42 7.11
CA LEU A 114 15.73 -3.45 7.12
C LEU A 114 16.07 -2.33 6.14
N ARG A 115 15.24 -2.14 5.12
CA ARG A 115 15.57 -1.23 4.01
C ARG A 115 15.41 0.23 4.42
N PHE A 116 14.36 0.54 5.17
CA PHE A 116 14.01 1.90 5.56
C PHE A 116 14.68 2.28 6.87
N LEU A 117 14.63 1.40 7.88
CA LEU A 117 15.44 1.57 9.09
C LEU A 117 16.94 1.54 8.79
N GLY A 118 17.39 0.80 7.78
CA GLY A 118 18.76 0.86 7.29
C GLY A 118 19.17 2.24 6.75
N ARG A 119 18.23 3.03 6.19
CA ARG A 119 18.52 4.41 5.77
C ARG A 119 18.71 5.34 6.97
N GLU A 120 17.87 5.19 7.99
CA GLU A 120 18.01 5.95 9.24
C GLU A 120 19.26 5.52 10.02
N ALA A 121 19.61 4.23 10.01
CA ALA A 121 20.86 3.73 10.59
C ALA A 121 22.09 4.34 9.90
N TRP A 122 22.09 4.42 8.56
CA TRP A 122 23.14 5.13 7.82
C TRP A 122 23.21 6.62 8.16
N ARG A 123 22.07 7.28 8.40
CA ARG A 123 22.04 8.67 8.86
C ARG A 123 22.61 8.80 10.27
N LEU A 124 22.25 7.90 11.18
CA LEU A 124 22.77 7.85 12.54
C LEU A 124 24.29 7.70 12.55
N GLU A 125 24.83 6.77 11.75
CA GLU A 125 26.28 6.60 11.58
C GLU A 125 26.96 7.88 11.04
N ALA A 126 26.35 8.55 10.07
CA ALA A 126 26.87 9.82 9.56
C ALA A 126 26.83 10.95 10.59
N ILE A 127 25.82 10.96 11.47
CA ILE A 127 25.69 11.94 12.56
C ILE A 127 26.75 11.67 13.64
N MET A 128 26.95 10.41 14.03
CA MET A 128 28.00 10.00 14.98
C MET A 128 29.40 10.28 14.42
N ALA A 129 29.65 9.96 13.15
CA ALA A 129 30.93 10.24 12.47
C ALA A 129 31.26 11.74 12.37
N SER A 130 30.28 12.63 12.58
CA SER A 130 30.51 14.07 12.64
C SER A 130 30.93 14.59 14.03
N GLY A 131 31.24 13.69 14.97
CA GLY A 131 31.72 14.02 16.31
C GLY A 131 30.62 14.26 17.34
N ASN A 132 29.37 13.88 17.04
CA ASN A 132 28.30 13.94 18.03
C ASN A 132 28.33 12.69 18.92
N ASP A 133 28.19 12.90 20.23
CA ASP A 133 27.96 11.82 21.19
C ASP A 133 26.71 11.02 20.81
N GLU A 134 26.66 9.74 21.18
CA GLU A 134 25.60 8.82 20.77
C GLU A 134 24.20 9.30 21.16
N ARG A 135 24.05 9.89 22.35
CA ARG A 135 22.79 10.52 22.79
C ARG A 135 22.42 11.73 21.95
N ALA A 136 23.38 12.60 21.66
CA ALA A 136 23.15 13.77 20.80
C ALA A 136 22.79 13.33 19.37
N ALA A 137 23.42 12.26 18.87
CA ALA A 137 23.15 11.69 17.57
C ALA A 137 21.73 11.07 17.49
N LEU A 138 21.29 10.36 18.52
CA LEU A 138 19.93 9.81 18.60
C LEU A 138 18.87 10.92 18.70
N ARG A 139 19.12 11.96 19.51
CA ARG A 139 18.22 13.14 19.58
C ARG A 139 18.13 13.84 18.23
N PHE A 140 19.26 14.07 17.57
CA PHE A 140 19.29 14.67 16.23
C PHE A 140 18.55 13.80 15.20
N LEU A 141 18.73 12.48 15.24
CA LEU A 141 17.98 11.56 14.39
C LEU A 141 16.48 11.65 14.67
N ALA A 142 16.07 11.65 15.94
CA ALA A 142 14.66 11.74 16.33
C ALA A 142 14.01 13.04 15.84
N ASP A 143 14.68 14.18 16.01
CA ASP A 143 14.18 15.50 15.58
C ASP A 143 14.06 15.63 14.06
N THR A 144 14.91 14.91 13.32
CA THR A 144 14.97 14.97 11.86
C THR A 144 14.43 13.72 11.15
N SER A 145 13.81 12.80 11.89
CA SER A 145 13.23 11.58 11.31
C SER A 145 11.87 11.90 10.69
N PRO A 146 11.57 11.40 9.47
CA PRO A 146 10.24 11.56 8.88
C PRO A 146 9.18 10.71 9.60
N SER A 147 9.57 9.70 10.39
CA SER A 147 8.63 8.87 11.16
C SER A 147 8.40 9.47 12.56
N GLN A 148 7.19 9.96 12.81
CA GLN A 148 6.79 10.45 14.13
C GLN A 148 6.87 9.36 15.20
N ARG A 149 6.53 8.12 14.85
CA ARG A 149 6.59 6.97 15.77
C ARG A 149 8.02 6.63 16.17
N LEU A 150 8.95 6.58 15.21
CA LEU A 150 10.36 6.37 15.51
C LEU A 150 10.90 7.47 16.43
N ARG A 151 10.57 8.74 16.15
CA ARG A 151 10.93 9.88 17.01
C ARG A 151 10.44 9.67 18.45
N LEU A 152 9.16 9.37 18.64
CA LEU A 152 8.57 9.17 19.97
C LEU A 152 9.27 8.05 20.74
N ILE A 153 9.54 6.94 20.07
CA ILE A 153 10.21 5.79 20.70
C ILE A 153 11.66 6.12 21.08
N ILE A 154 12.42 6.78 20.21
CA ILE A 154 13.80 7.18 20.53
C ILE A 154 13.81 8.12 21.74
N MET A 155 12.93 9.14 21.75
CA MET A 155 12.86 10.10 22.86
C MET A 155 12.41 9.44 24.16
N GLU A 156 11.45 8.52 24.10
CA GLU A 156 11.00 7.77 25.29
C GLU A 156 12.10 6.87 25.86
N LEU A 157 12.89 6.22 25.00
CA LEU A 157 14.03 5.39 25.42
C LEU A 157 15.17 6.23 26.01
N LEU A 158 15.50 7.36 25.38
CA LEU A 158 16.50 8.29 25.92
C LEU A 158 16.08 8.85 27.29
N ASN A 159 14.82 9.23 27.43
CA ASN A 159 14.28 9.69 28.72
C ASN A 159 14.29 8.58 29.77
N ALA A 160 13.98 7.34 29.38
CA ALA A 160 14.02 6.19 30.29
C ALA A 160 15.45 5.90 30.80
N GLU A 161 16.46 6.05 29.94
CA GLU A 161 17.86 5.96 30.33
C GLU A 161 18.30 7.11 31.24
N GLU A 162 17.88 8.35 30.94
CA GLU A 162 18.20 9.53 31.75
C GLU A 162 17.60 9.46 33.15
N LEU A 163 16.39 8.93 33.28
CA LEU A 163 15.70 8.75 34.55
C LEU A 163 16.17 7.50 35.32
N GLY A 164 17.11 6.73 34.78
CA GLY A 164 17.63 5.52 35.42
C GLY A 164 16.56 4.45 35.65
N LEU A 165 15.56 4.35 34.76
CA LEU A 165 14.46 3.40 34.95
C LEU A 165 14.98 1.95 34.98
N PRO A 166 14.35 1.07 35.79
CA PRO A 166 14.76 -0.32 35.85
C PRO A 166 14.59 -0.99 34.48
N ARG A 167 15.55 -1.84 34.10
CA ARG A 167 15.59 -2.54 32.80
C ARG A 167 14.30 -3.30 32.47
N SER A 168 13.63 -3.86 33.48
CA SER A 168 12.32 -4.50 33.35
C SER A 168 11.24 -3.55 32.83
N ARG A 169 11.27 -2.29 33.24
CA ARG A 169 10.32 -1.26 32.78
C ARG A 169 10.61 -0.84 31.35
N LEU A 170 11.88 -0.76 30.95
CA LEU A 170 12.27 -0.47 29.56
C LEU A 170 11.84 -1.60 28.61
N ILE A 171 12.01 -2.85 29.03
CA ILE A 171 11.50 -4.03 28.30
C ILE A 171 9.97 -3.97 28.17
N ALA A 172 9.26 -3.68 29.26
CA ALA A 172 7.80 -3.56 29.25
C ALA A 172 7.32 -2.43 28.32
N THR A 173 8.00 -1.28 28.28
CA THR A 173 7.69 -0.17 27.38
C THR A 173 7.94 -0.55 25.92
N LEU A 174 9.08 -1.16 25.60
CA LEU A 174 9.35 -1.64 24.23
C LEU A 174 8.30 -2.65 23.78
N TYR A 175 7.86 -3.51 24.70
CA TYR A 175 6.85 -4.51 24.43
C TYR A 175 5.47 -3.89 24.18
N SER A 176 5.00 -3.00 25.05
CA SER A 176 3.72 -2.31 24.88
C SER A 176 3.69 -1.49 23.58
N ARG A 177 4.76 -0.79 23.26
CA ARG A 177 4.89 -0.05 21.99
C ARG A 177 4.85 -0.99 20.78
N THR A 178 5.52 -2.13 20.84
CA THR A 178 5.49 -3.12 19.75
C THR A 178 4.07 -3.60 19.49
N LEU A 179 3.32 -3.92 20.56
CA LEU A 179 1.92 -4.32 20.50
C LEU A 179 1.01 -3.23 19.90
N ASP A 180 1.13 -2.00 20.41
CA ASP A 180 0.31 -0.86 19.94
C ASP A 180 0.55 -0.57 18.46
N LEU A 181 1.81 -0.64 18.01
CA LEU A 181 2.16 -0.43 16.60
C LEU A 181 1.50 -1.46 15.69
N ILE A 182 1.46 -2.71 16.11
CA ILE A 182 0.87 -3.81 15.34
C ILE A 182 -0.64 -3.66 15.28
N ARG A 183 -1.31 -3.40 16.41
CA ARG A 183 -2.77 -3.21 16.44
C ARG A 183 -3.20 -1.99 15.64
N THR A 184 -2.50 -0.87 15.80
CA THR A 184 -2.83 0.37 15.09
C THR A 184 -2.53 0.31 13.60
N SER A 185 -1.47 -0.39 13.17
CA SER A 185 -1.14 -0.53 11.74
C SER A 185 -2.24 -1.26 10.97
N TRP A 186 -2.74 -2.38 11.50
CA TRP A 186 -3.85 -3.12 10.89
C TRP A 186 -5.16 -2.32 10.92
N SER A 187 -5.50 -1.67 12.04
CA SER A 187 -6.71 -0.85 12.12
C SER A 187 -6.69 0.35 11.18
N ASN A 188 -5.54 1.03 11.05
CA ASN A 188 -5.40 2.14 10.11
C ASN A 188 -5.47 1.66 8.66
N TYR A 189 -4.84 0.51 8.35
CA TYR A 189 -4.92 -0.09 7.02
C TYR A 189 -6.36 -0.41 6.61
N VAL A 190 -7.16 -0.96 7.53
CA VAL A 190 -8.58 -1.22 7.30
C VAL A 190 -9.34 0.07 7.00
N LYS A 191 -9.24 1.08 7.88
CA LYS A 191 -9.99 2.35 7.71
C LYS A 191 -9.64 3.06 6.42
N VAL A 192 -8.34 3.12 6.08
CA VAL A 192 -7.89 3.72 4.82
C VAL A 192 -8.38 2.88 3.64
N GLY A 193 -8.31 1.55 3.75
CA GLY A 193 -8.83 0.62 2.76
C GLY A 193 -10.30 0.81 2.46
N GLU A 194 -11.13 0.84 3.50
CA GLU A 194 -12.58 1.06 3.42
C GLU A 194 -12.89 2.36 2.68
N VAL A 195 -12.36 3.49 3.14
CA VAL A 195 -12.58 4.81 2.51
C VAL A 195 -12.14 4.83 1.04
N VAL A 196 -11.01 4.20 0.72
CA VAL A 196 -10.49 4.16 -0.64
C VAL A 196 -11.36 3.28 -1.55
N VAL A 197 -11.76 2.11 -1.07
CA VAL A 197 -12.60 1.18 -1.84
C VAL A 197 -14.00 1.77 -2.03
N GLU A 198 -14.60 2.33 -0.99
CA GLU A 198 -15.87 3.08 -1.08
C GLU A 198 -15.77 4.26 -2.03
N GLY A 199 -14.65 5.00 -2.02
CA GLY A 199 -14.38 6.07 -2.97
C GLY A 199 -14.38 5.61 -4.43
N VAL A 200 -13.82 4.42 -4.72
CA VAL A 200 -13.85 3.85 -6.08
C VAL A 200 -15.24 3.33 -6.43
N ILE A 201 -15.90 2.63 -5.51
CA ILE A 201 -17.29 2.16 -5.64
C ILE A 201 -18.23 3.31 -5.98
N THR A 202 -18.18 4.39 -5.21
CA THR A 202 -19.01 5.57 -5.41
C THR A 202 -18.71 6.26 -6.72
N LEU A 203 -17.45 6.30 -7.15
CA LEU A 203 -17.06 6.89 -8.43
C LEU A 203 -17.59 6.07 -9.62
N VAL A 204 -17.57 4.73 -9.54
CA VAL A 204 -18.16 3.84 -10.56
C VAL A 204 -19.69 3.91 -10.56
N ALA A 205 -20.33 3.99 -9.39
CA ALA A 205 -21.78 4.18 -9.28
C ALA A 205 -22.22 5.56 -9.82
N SER A 206 -21.43 6.60 -9.56
CA SER A 206 -21.68 7.96 -10.04
C SER A 206 -21.65 8.05 -11.57
N ALA A 207 -20.93 7.15 -12.26
CA ALA A 207 -20.96 7.08 -13.71
C ALA A 207 -22.39 6.84 -14.25
N ALA A 208 -23.26 6.13 -13.52
CA ALA A 208 -24.67 5.96 -13.90
C ALA A 208 -25.49 7.25 -13.73
N ILE A 209 -25.20 8.04 -12.68
CA ILE A 209 -25.89 9.30 -12.39
C ILE A 209 -25.49 10.41 -13.37
N LEU A 210 -24.28 10.33 -13.94
CA LEU A 210 -23.77 11.30 -14.91
C LEU A 210 -24.29 11.04 -16.34
N VAL A 211 -24.98 9.93 -16.58
CA VAL A 211 -25.51 9.57 -17.90
C VAL A 211 -26.53 10.57 -18.46
N PRO A 212 -27.51 11.08 -17.69
CA PRO A 212 -28.41 12.14 -18.16
C PRO A 212 -27.66 13.41 -18.57
N ILE A 213 -26.57 13.77 -17.88
CA ILE A 213 -25.76 14.95 -18.20
C ILE A 213 -24.98 14.71 -19.51
N ALA A 214 -24.42 13.51 -19.70
CA ALA A 214 -23.76 13.12 -20.94
C ALA A 214 -24.72 13.01 -22.13
N ALA A 215 -26.01 12.75 -21.87
CA ALA A 215 -27.06 12.71 -22.89
C ALA A 215 -27.53 14.10 -23.35
N ILE A 216 -27.37 15.13 -22.51
CA ILE A 216 -27.63 16.55 -22.85
C ILE A 216 -26.41 17.19 -23.53
N GLY A 217 -25.20 16.75 -23.15
CA GLY A 217 -23.92 17.21 -23.72
C GLY A 217 -23.36 16.26 -24.80
N SER A 218 -22.03 16.06 -24.79
CA SER A 218 -21.34 15.13 -25.69
C SER A 218 -20.86 13.88 -24.95
N ALA A 219 -20.95 12.71 -25.60
CA ALA A 219 -20.45 11.44 -25.06
C ALA A 219 -18.94 11.46 -24.76
N SER A 220 -18.18 12.39 -25.37
CA SER A 220 -16.77 12.63 -25.07
C SER A 220 -16.51 13.08 -23.62
N LEU A 221 -17.52 13.58 -22.91
CA LEU A 221 -17.42 13.97 -21.49
C LEU A 221 -17.29 12.77 -20.54
N LEU A 222 -17.62 11.55 -20.98
CA LEU A 222 -17.49 10.33 -20.17
C LEU A 222 -16.09 9.71 -20.24
N ALA A 223 -15.30 10.02 -21.27
CA ALA A 223 -13.94 9.50 -21.43
C ALA A 223 -12.96 9.97 -20.33
N PRO A 224 -12.95 11.25 -19.91
CA PRO A 224 -12.17 11.69 -18.76
C PRO A 224 -12.55 10.98 -17.46
N LEU A 225 -13.84 10.72 -17.24
CA LEU A 225 -14.32 10.00 -16.06
C LEU A 225 -13.79 8.55 -16.06
N ALA A 226 -13.83 7.87 -17.21
CA ALA A 226 -13.26 6.54 -17.42
C ALA A 226 -11.74 6.50 -17.17
N ALA A 227 -11.02 7.54 -17.61
CA ALA A 227 -9.58 7.65 -17.37
C ALA A 227 -9.25 7.90 -15.89
N ILE A 228 -9.99 8.79 -15.22
CA ILE A 228 -9.81 9.09 -13.80
C ILE A 228 -10.11 7.84 -12.96
N SER A 229 -11.24 7.16 -13.21
CA SER A 229 -11.63 5.92 -12.53
C SER A 229 -10.63 4.78 -12.74
N ALA A 230 -10.12 4.58 -13.96
CA ALA A 230 -9.06 3.61 -14.23
C ALA A 230 -7.81 3.90 -13.41
N ALA A 231 -7.35 5.16 -13.45
CA ALA A 231 -6.15 5.60 -12.75
C ALA A 231 -6.30 5.50 -11.22
N THR A 232 -7.46 5.90 -10.67
CA THR A 232 -7.73 5.81 -9.24
C THR A 232 -7.84 4.36 -8.79
N SER A 233 -8.51 3.49 -9.55
CA SER A 233 -8.61 2.07 -9.19
C SER A 233 -7.24 1.37 -9.22
N ILE A 234 -6.45 1.54 -10.28
CA ILE A 234 -5.11 0.93 -10.38
C ILE A 234 -4.18 1.51 -9.30
N GLY A 235 -4.19 2.84 -9.13
CA GLY A 235 -3.36 3.54 -8.16
C GLY A 235 -3.69 3.14 -6.71
N SER A 236 -4.97 3.04 -6.38
CA SER A 236 -5.42 2.60 -5.05
C SER A 236 -5.10 1.14 -4.77
N ALA A 237 -5.29 0.24 -5.74
CA ALA A 237 -4.91 -1.16 -5.59
C ALA A 237 -3.40 -1.33 -5.33
N LEU A 238 -2.56 -0.57 -6.05
CA LEU A 238 -1.11 -0.54 -5.82
C LEU A 238 -0.77 0.02 -4.44
N LEU A 239 -1.41 1.14 -4.03
CA LEU A 239 -1.22 1.73 -2.72
C LEU A 239 -1.55 0.73 -1.61
N LEU A 240 -2.74 0.11 -1.67
CA LEU A 240 -3.18 -0.86 -0.67
C LEU A 240 -2.32 -2.12 -0.64
N ALA A 241 -1.75 -2.55 -1.77
CA ALA A 241 -0.81 -3.69 -1.80
C ALA A 241 0.59 -3.34 -1.29
N VAL A 242 1.00 -2.07 -1.36
CA VAL A 242 2.28 -1.60 -0.86
C VAL A 242 2.22 -1.33 0.65
N GLU A 243 1.17 -0.67 1.11
CA GLU A 243 0.95 -0.22 2.49
C GLU A 243 0.46 -1.34 3.43
N ARG A 244 0.15 -2.52 2.88
CA ARG A 244 -0.32 -3.65 3.70
C ARG A 244 0.71 -4.03 4.77
N PRO A 245 0.31 -4.09 6.06
CA PRO A 245 1.20 -4.54 7.11
C PRO A 245 1.72 -5.96 6.85
N ARG A 246 2.98 -6.21 7.17
CA ARG A 246 3.67 -7.48 6.86
C ARG A 246 3.51 -8.56 7.92
N LEU A 247 3.15 -8.18 9.14
CA LEU A 247 3.08 -9.10 10.26
C LEU A 247 1.76 -9.87 10.28
N GLY A 248 1.83 -11.20 10.32
CA GLY A 248 0.64 -12.05 10.38
C GLY A 248 0.07 -12.40 9.01
N ASP A 249 0.67 -11.88 7.94
CA ASP A 249 0.36 -12.27 6.57
C ASP A 249 1.61 -12.88 5.91
N LEU A 250 1.41 -13.93 5.12
CA LEU A 250 2.51 -14.49 4.35
C LEU A 250 2.89 -13.48 3.26
N GLU A 251 4.16 -13.06 3.19
CA GLU A 251 4.62 -12.14 2.15
C GLU A 251 4.26 -12.68 0.75
N GLY A 252 3.41 -11.94 0.05
CA GLY A 252 3.07 -12.20 -1.34
C GLY A 252 4.10 -11.63 -2.29
N GLY A 253 4.52 -12.45 -3.26
CA GLY A 253 5.26 -11.97 -4.41
C GLY A 253 4.36 -11.10 -5.30
N TRP A 254 4.94 -10.05 -5.88
CA TRP A 254 4.29 -9.23 -6.90
C TRP A 254 3.93 -9.99 -8.18
N SER A 255 4.35 -11.25 -8.32
CA SER A 255 4.00 -12.08 -9.47
C SER A 255 2.48 -12.29 -9.59
N ILE A 256 1.77 -12.49 -8.48
CA ILE A 256 0.30 -12.68 -8.49
C ILE A 256 -0.40 -11.34 -8.69
N GLY A 257 -0.13 -10.34 -7.84
CA GLY A 257 -0.74 -9.02 -7.95
C GLY A 257 -0.42 -8.30 -9.26
N GLY A 258 0.77 -8.51 -9.82
CA GLY A 258 1.14 -8.02 -11.14
C GLY A 258 0.32 -8.68 -12.24
N LEU A 259 0.13 -10.00 -12.18
CA LEU A 259 -0.70 -10.74 -13.14
C LEU A 259 -2.18 -10.32 -13.06
N THR A 260 -2.72 -10.10 -11.87
CA THR A 260 -4.11 -9.67 -11.73
C THR A 260 -4.34 -8.25 -12.23
N LEU A 261 -3.42 -7.32 -11.95
CA LEU A 261 -3.47 -5.96 -12.47
C LEU A 261 -3.37 -5.95 -14.00
N THR A 262 -2.41 -6.69 -14.58
CA THR A 262 -2.27 -6.75 -16.04
C THR A 262 -3.47 -7.42 -16.70
N ALA A 263 -4.00 -8.50 -16.12
CA ALA A 263 -5.18 -9.17 -16.65
C ALA A 263 -6.42 -8.26 -16.64
N ALA A 264 -6.64 -7.50 -15.56
CA ALA A 264 -7.76 -6.56 -15.46
C ALA A 264 -7.63 -5.40 -16.45
N VAL A 265 -6.42 -4.85 -16.62
CA VAL A 265 -6.15 -3.79 -17.61
C VAL A 265 -6.31 -4.31 -19.04
N LEU A 266 -5.79 -5.50 -19.35
CA LEU A 266 -5.96 -6.12 -20.67
C LEU A 266 -7.42 -6.41 -20.97
N ALA A 267 -8.17 -6.96 -20.01
CA ALA A 267 -9.60 -7.22 -20.17
C ALA A 267 -10.38 -5.92 -20.40
N SER A 268 -10.08 -4.87 -19.63
CA SER A 268 -10.64 -3.53 -19.83
C SER A 268 -10.34 -2.99 -21.25
N ALA A 269 -9.09 -3.07 -21.72
CA ALA A 269 -8.73 -2.68 -23.09
C ALA A 269 -9.47 -3.51 -24.16
N PHE A 270 -9.55 -4.83 -24.01
CA PHE A 270 -10.27 -5.68 -24.94
C PHE A 270 -11.78 -5.39 -24.97
N THR A 271 -12.39 -5.03 -23.83
CA THR A 271 -13.79 -4.58 -23.82
C THR A 271 -13.98 -3.27 -24.57
N ALA A 272 -13.05 -2.31 -24.45
CA ALA A 272 -13.11 -1.05 -25.20
C ALA A 272 -12.99 -1.27 -26.73
N TRP A 273 -12.26 -2.29 -27.16
CA TRP A 273 -12.14 -2.68 -28.57
C TRP A 273 -13.24 -3.65 -29.06
N GLY A 274 -14.22 -3.99 -28.22
CA GLY A 274 -15.32 -4.89 -28.58
C GLY A 274 -14.97 -6.39 -28.57
N HIS A 275 -13.77 -6.77 -28.14
CA HIS A 275 -13.32 -8.16 -28.05
C HIS A 275 -13.71 -8.83 -26.72
N ILE A 276 -15.02 -8.90 -26.45
CA ILE A 276 -15.58 -9.35 -25.16
C ILE A 276 -15.14 -10.77 -24.80
N ALA A 277 -15.14 -11.71 -25.76
CA ALA A 277 -14.76 -13.09 -25.51
C ALA A 277 -13.30 -13.22 -25.03
N ILE A 278 -12.39 -12.40 -25.59
CA ILE A 278 -10.98 -12.36 -25.20
C ILE A 278 -10.86 -11.78 -23.78
N ALA A 279 -11.59 -10.70 -23.47
CA ALA A 279 -11.59 -10.10 -22.14
C ALA A 279 -12.02 -11.10 -21.04
N VAL A 280 -13.09 -11.87 -21.30
CA VAL A 280 -13.58 -12.91 -20.39
C VAL A 280 -12.56 -14.04 -20.24
N ALA A 281 -11.96 -14.50 -21.34
CA ALA A 281 -10.95 -15.57 -21.31
C ALA A 281 -9.70 -15.17 -20.51
N VAL A 282 -9.19 -13.94 -20.70
CA VAL A 282 -8.03 -13.41 -19.97
C VAL A 282 -8.29 -13.40 -18.46
N LEU A 283 -9.46 -12.90 -18.03
CA LEU A 283 -9.82 -12.88 -16.61
C LEU A 283 -10.09 -14.28 -16.05
N ALA A 284 -10.69 -15.19 -16.80
CA ALA A 284 -10.95 -16.55 -16.35
C ALA A 284 -9.64 -17.31 -16.07
N VAL A 285 -8.68 -17.24 -16.99
CA VAL A 285 -7.35 -17.86 -16.81
C VAL A 285 -6.63 -17.24 -15.61
N ALA A 286 -6.65 -15.91 -15.49
CA ALA A 286 -6.03 -15.20 -14.37
C ALA A 286 -6.70 -15.55 -13.03
N ALA A 287 -8.02 -15.71 -12.99
CA ALA A 287 -8.77 -16.08 -11.78
C ALA A 287 -8.40 -17.49 -11.30
N VAL A 288 -8.44 -18.50 -12.19
CA VAL A 288 -8.05 -19.88 -11.85
C VAL A 288 -6.60 -19.93 -11.36
N TYR A 289 -5.68 -19.26 -12.07
CA TYR A 289 -4.27 -19.26 -11.72
C TYR A 289 -4.03 -18.56 -10.37
N SER A 290 -4.56 -17.35 -10.17
CA SER A 290 -4.39 -16.60 -8.92
C SER A 290 -5.01 -17.34 -7.72
N GLU A 291 -6.17 -17.98 -7.88
CA GLU A 291 -6.82 -18.71 -6.79
C GLU A 291 -6.06 -19.99 -6.41
N SER A 292 -5.55 -20.74 -7.40
CA SER A 292 -4.74 -21.95 -7.13
C SER A 292 -3.50 -21.63 -6.28
N LEU A 293 -2.83 -20.52 -6.56
CA LEU A 293 -1.69 -20.05 -5.78
C LEU A 293 -2.09 -19.56 -4.40
N ASN A 294 -3.24 -18.89 -4.29
CA ASN A 294 -3.77 -18.43 -3.01
C ASN A 294 -4.11 -19.60 -2.07
N VAL A 295 -4.72 -20.68 -2.57
CA VAL A 295 -4.99 -21.90 -1.79
C VAL A 295 -3.70 -22.51 -1.24
N ILE A 296 -2.65 -22.61 -2.07
CA ILE A 296 -1.33 -23.11 -1.62
C ILE A 296 -0.76 -22.20 -0.53
N ALA A 297 -0.93 -20.89 -0.68
CA ALA A 297 -0.44 -19.93 0.28
C ALA A 297 -1.20 -20.01 1.61
N GLU A 298 -2.51 -20.16 1.61
CA GLU A 298 -3.30 -20.32 2.84
C GLU A 298 -2.93 -21.59 3.62
N ARG A 299 -2.65 -22.70 2.92
CA ARG A 299 -2.11 -23.92 3.55
C ARG A 299 -0.75 -23.68 4.21
N LYS A 300 0.12 -22.89 3.57
CA LYS A 300 1.41 -22.50 4.17
C LYS A 300 1.22 -21.56 5.37
N ALA A 301 0.23 -20.66 5.32
CA ALA A 301 -0.03 -19.69 6.39
C ALA A 301 -0.53 -20.41 7.65
N SER A 302 -1.48 -21.31 7.49
CA SER A 302 -2.02 -22.13 8.57
C SER A 302 -0.95 -23.03 9.21
N LEU A 303 -0.08 -23.64 8.40
CA LEU A 303 1.06 -24.41 8.91
C LEU A 303 2.04 -23.53 9.71
N ALA A 304 2.39 -22.35 9.19
CA ALA A 304 3.29 -21.42 9.87
C ALA A 304 2.69 -20.92 11.21
N ALA A 305 1.40 -20.62 11.25
CA ALA A 305 0.68 -20.26 12.46
C ALA A 305 0.68 -21.40 13.49
N ALA A 306 0.43 -22.65 13.05
CA ALA A 306 0.49 -23.82 13.91
C ALA A 306 1.91 -24.02 14.50
N LYS A 307 2.94 -23.86 13.68
CA LYS A 307 4.34 -23.98 14.10
C LYS A 307 4.76 -22.87 15.07
N LEU A 308 4.21 -21.67 14.93
CA LEU A 308 4.42 -20.61 15.91
C LEU A 308 3.83 -20.94 17.29
N ARG A 309 2.62 -21.51 17.33
CA ARG A 309 2.00 -21.97 18.59
C ARG A 309 2.79 -23.11 19.21
N GLU A 310 3.29 -24.04 18.39
CA GLU A 310 4.19 -25.10 18.83
C GLU A 310 5.49 -24.53 19.42
N ALA A 311 6.09 -23.51 18.80
CA ALA A 311 7.28 -22.83 19.32
C ALA A 311 7.02 -22.19 20.68
N ALA A 312 5.89 -21.49 20.84
CA ALA A 312 5.50 -20.87 22.10
C ALA A 312 5.29 -21.90 23.21
N ALA A 313 4.60 -23.01 22.91
CA ALA A 313 4.40 -24.09 23.87
C ALA A 313 5.73 -24.74 24.30
N ARG A 314 6.63 -24.99 23.36
CA ARG A 314 7.98 -25.51 23.66
C ARG A 314 8.81 -24.52 24.48
N ALA A 315 8.69 -23.22 24.21
CA ALA A 315 9.37 -22.19 24.99
C ALA A 315 8.88 -22.14 26.45
N ARG A 316 7.57 -22.31 26.70
CA ARG A 316 7.02 -22.44 28.08
C ARG A 316 7.62 -23.63 28.83
N LEU A 317 7.91 -24.71 28.11
CA LEU A 317 8.50 -25.94 28.67
C LEU A 317 10.03 -25.89 28.73
N GLY A 318 10.67 -24.77 28.36
CA GLY A 318 12.13 -24.63 28.32
C GLY A 318 12.82 -25.50 27.26
N MET A 319 12.08 -26.02 26.28
CA MET A 319 12.58 -26.89 25.21
C MET A 319 13.14 -26.09 24.03
N THR A 320 13.90 -26.75 23.15
CA THR A 320 14.37 -26.13 21.90
C THR A 320 13.22 -25.96 20.90
N PHE A 321 13.17 -24.78 20.25
CA PHE A 321 12.09 -24.39 19.32
C PHE A 321 12.62 -23.74 18.03
N ASP A 322 13.94 -23.83 17.77
CA ASP A 322 14.61 -23.18 16.63
C ASP A 322 14.02 -23.62 15.27
N GLU A 323 13.66 -24.89 15.15
CA GLU A 323 13.06 -25.45 13.94
C GLU A 323 11.63 -24.92 13.72
N GLN A 324 10.85 -24.82 14.78
CA GLN A 324 9.47 -24.35 14.78
C GLN A 324 9.41 -22.87 14.39
N LEU A 325 10.32 -22.04 14.95
CA LEU A 325 10.48 -20.64 14.54
C LEU A 325 10.89 -20.51 13.06
N ARG A 326 11.81 -21.36 12.57
CA ARG A 326 12.21 -21.36 11.16
C ARG A 326 11.03 -21.67 10.24
N LEU A 327 10.18 -22.62 10.61
CA LEU A 327 8.99 -22.98 9.85
C LEU A 327 7.87 -21.92 9.97
N ALA A 328 7.85 -21.14 11.05
CA ALA A 328 6.90 -20.03 11.26
C ALA A 328 7.32 -18.72 10.58
N ALA A 329 8.62 -18.56 10.27
CA ALA A 329 9.18 -17.34 9.66
C ALA A 329 8.42 -16.83 8.42
N PRO A 330 7.88 -17.67 7.51
CA PRO A 330 7.10 -17.18 6.37
C PRO A 330 5.87 -16.35 6.75
N ALA A 331 5.23 -16.60 7.90
CA ALA A 331 4.03 -15.88 8.35
C ALA A 331 4.33 -14.76 9.37
N GLY A 332 5.40 -14.92 10.15
CA GLY A 332 5.85 -13.91 11.10
C GLY A 332 6.82 -12.88 10.51
N GLY A 333 7.25 -13.09 9.26
CA GLY A 333 8.15 -12.21 8.53
C GLY A 333 9.41 -11.86 9.33
N LYS A 334 9.81 -10.57 9.23
CA LYS A 334 11.01 -10.06 9.89
C LYS A 334 10.93 -10.03 11.41
N VAL A 335 9.74 -10.09 12.02
CA VAL A 335 9.60 -10.13 13.49
C VAL A 335 10.00 -11.50 14.02
N VAL A 336 9.55 -12.59 13.41
CA VAL A 336 9.99 -13.94 13.79
C VAL A 336 11.48 -14.13 13.52
N GLU A 337 12.00 -13.58 12.42
CA GLU A 337 13.43 -13.57 12.15
C GLU A 337 14.21 -12.76 13.20
N ALA A 338 13.71 -11.58 13.61
CA ALA A 338 14.30 -10.74 14.66
C ALA A 338 14.41 -11.50 15.98
N VAL A 339 13.32 -12.14 16.36
CA VAL A 339 13.20 -12.96 17.56
C VAL A 339 14.20 -14.12 17.50
N ALA A 340 14.22 -14.88 16.40
CA ALA A 340 15.16 -15.99 16.21
C ALA A 340 16.64 -15.56 16.23
N LYS A 341 16.97 -14.42 15.62
CA LYS A 341 18.35 -13.89 15.60
C LYS A 341 18.79 -13.32 16.93
N ALA A 342 17.91 -12.60 17.63
CA ALA A 342 18.20 -12.09 18.96
C ALA A 342 18.52 -13.23 19.94
N PHE A 343 17.84 -14.38 19.83
CA PHE A 343 18.14 -15.58 20.65
C PHE A 343 19.52 -16.15 20.43
N ARG A 344 20.04 -16.15 19.21
CA ARG A 344 21.38 -16.69 18.91
C ARG A 344 22.48 -15.90 19.59
N VAL A 345 22.24 -14.63 19.89
CA VAL A 345 23.27 -13.69 20.37
C VAL A 345 23.11 -13.39 21.86
N ALA A 346 21.89 -13.38 22.41
CA ALA A 346 21.62 -13.03 23.81
C ALA A 346 21.66 -14.23 24.78
N GLY A 347 21.79 -15.47 24.30
CA GLY A 347 21.69 -16.70 25.14
C GLY A 347 20.24 -17.19 25.28
N ARG A 348 19.96 -18.28 26.02
CA ARG A 348 18.60 -18.88 26.12
C ARG A 348 17.86 -18.61 27.45
N VAL A 349 18.54 -18.08 28.48
CA VAL A 349 17.98 -17.94 29.83
C VAL A 349 17.22 -16.62 29.96
N GLY A 350 15.93 -16.67 30.32
CA GLY A 350 15.06 -15.50 30.50
C GLY A 350 14.21 -15.09 29.28
N LEU A 351 14.33 -15.81 28.15
CA LEU A 351 13.72 -15.47 26.86
C LEU A 351 12.39 -16.16 26.56
N GLY A 352 11.99 -17.14 27.38
CA GLY A 352 10.70 -17.83 27.25
C GLY A 352 9.51 -16.86 27.30
N GLY A 353 9.55 -15.90 28.23
CA GLY A 353 8.50 -14.87 28.36
C GLY A 353 8.43 -13.92 27.16
N ALA A 354 9.57 -13.61 26.52
CA ALA A 354 9.58 -12.81 25.30
C ALA A 354 8.97 -13.58 24.11
N ILE A 355 9.21 -14.88 24.00
CA ILE A 355 8.63 -15.74 22.94
C ILE A 355 7.14 -15.84 23.07
N GLU A 356 6.65 -16.14 24.27
CA GLU A 356 5.23 -16.22 24.57
C GLU A 356 4.53 -14.91 24.19
N SER A 357 5.11 -13.81 24.64
CA SER A 357 4.69 -12.46 24.33
C SER A 357 4.64 -12.19 22.81
N PHE A 358 5.70 -12.52 22.05
CA PHE A 358 5.68 -12.37 20.58
C PHE A 358 4.70 -13.33 19.88
N ALA A 359 4.47 -14.52 20.42
CA ALA A 359 3.50 -15.45 19.87
C ALA A 359 2.07 -14.92 20.03
N ASP A 360 1.75 -14.32 21.18
CA ASP A 360 0.47 -13.66 21.42
C ASP A 360 0.29 -12.44 20.48
N VAL A 361 1.33 -11.63 20.33
CA VAL A 361 1.36 -10.51 19.37
C VAL A 361 1.06 -10.95 17.94
N ILE A 362 1.68 -12.04 17.49
CA ILE A 362 1.49 -12.55 16.13
C ILE A 362 0.10 -13.19 15.99
N ASN A 363 -0.42 -13.85 17.04
CA ASN A 363 -1.79 -14.35 17.06
C ASN A 363 -2.81 -13.22 16.94
N ASP A 364 -2.62 -12.11 17.67
CA ASP A 364 -3.44 -10.92 17.55
C ASP A 364 -3.36 -10.30 16.16
N ALA A 365 -2.16 -10.25 15.56
CA ALA A 365 -1.98 -9.80 14.19
C ALA A 365 -2.72 -10.70 13.18
N MET A 366 -2.65 -12.02 13.34
CA MET A 366 -3.39 -12.97 12.51
C MET A 366 -4.91 -12.83 12.67
N ARG A 367 -5.39 -12.52 13.87
CA ARG A 367 -6.81 -12.19 14.10
C ARG A 367 -7.20 -10.91 13.38
N ALA A 368 -6.37 -9.87 13.45
CA ALA A 368 -6.59 -8.63 12.71
C ALA A 368 -6.63 -8.88 11.20
N VAL A 369 -5.70 -9.68 10.65
CA VAL A 369 -5.70 -10.11 9.25
C VAL A 369 -7.01 -10.81 8.89
N SER A 370 -7.53 -11.70 9.73
CA SER A 370 -8.79 -12.38 9.48
C SER A 370 -9.98 -11.42 9.45
N SER A 371 -10.00 -10.42 10.33
CA SER A 371 -11.01 -9.36 10.31
C SER A 371 -10.97 -8.56 9.00
N VAL A 372 -9.77 -8.14 8.59
CA VAL A 372 -9.56 -7.41 7.31
C VAL A 372 -10.01 -8.25 6.12
N ARG A 373 -9.78 -9.56 6.15
CA ARG A 373 -10.22 -10.45 5.07
C ARG A 373 -11.75 -10.51 4.98
N VAL A 374 -12.45 -10.59 6.10
CA VAL A 374 -13.93 -10.62 6.10
C VAL A 374 -14.50 -9.33 5.51
N GLU A 375 -13.98 -8.19 5.95
CA GLU A 375 -14.38 -6.86 5.47
C GLU A 375 -14.01 -6.67 3.99
N GLY A 376 -12.82 -7.14 3.61
CA GLY A 376 -12.38 -7.20 2.22
C GLY A 376 -13.31 -8.03 1.32
N ILE A 377 -13.82 -9.19 1.79
CA ILE A 377 -14.78 -10.00 1.04
C ILE A 377 -16.08 -9.22 0.79
N LEU A 378 -16.59 -8.52 1.81
CA LEU A 378 -17.80 -7.72 1.66
C LEU A 378 -17.60 -6.61 0.62
N LEU A 379 -16.52 -5.85 0.71
CA LEU A 379 -16.18 -4.80 -0.24
C LEU A 379 -15.86 -5.33 -1.65
N GLU A 380 -15.23 -6.50 -1.78
CA GLU A 380 -15.02 -7.20 -3.04
C GLU A 380 -16.35 -7.57 -3.69
N SER A 381 -17.29 -8.13 -2.91
CA SER A 381 -18.59 -8.54 -3.42
C SER A 381 -19.42 -7.34 -3.89
N LEU A 382 -19.40 -6.24 -3.14
CA LEU A 382 -20.06 -5.00 -3.53
C LEU A 382 -19.44 -4.41 -4.80
N SER A 383 -18.11 -4.23 -4.82
CA SER A 383 -17.39 -3.67 -5.97
C SER A 383 -17.52 -4.51 -7.24
N ALA A 384 -17.69 -5.83 -7.12
CA ALA A 384 -17.95 -6.71 -8.26
C ALA A 384 -19.37 -6.55 -8.82
N VAL A 385 -20.36 -6.21 -8.01
CA VAL A 385 -21.77 -6.13 -8.45
C VAL A 385 -22.16 -4.73 -8.93
N ILE A 386 -21.51 -3.68 -8.43
CA ILE A 386 -21.84 -2.28 -8.73
C ILE A 386 -21.87 -1.96 -10.23
N PRO A 387 -20.89 -2.36 -11.07
CA PRO A 387 -20.95 -2.09 -12.51
C PRO A 387 -22.21 -2.67 -13.18
N ALA A 388 -22.66 -3.85 -12.74
CA ALA A 388 -23.88 -4.48 -13.23
C ALA A 388 -25.14 -3.72 -12.78
N VAL A 389 -25.22 -3.31 -11.51
CA VAL A 389 -26.32 -2.48 -10.99
C VAL A 389 -26.41 -1.14 -11.73
N SER A 390 -25.27 -0.49 -11.97
CA SER A 390 -25.17 0.73 -12.77
C SER A 390 -25.66 0.52 -14.20
N ALA A 391 -25.33 -0.61 -14.83
CA ALA A 391 -25.79 -0.94 -16.18
C ALA A 391 -27.33 -1.11 -16.23
N VAL A 392 -27.92 -1.74 -15.20
CA VAL A 392 -29.39 -1.85 -15.07
C VAL A 392 -30.02 -0.46 -14.94
N ALA A 393 -29.48 0.41 -14.09
CA ALA A 393 -30.01 1.77 -13.91
C ALA A 393 -29.99 2.59 -15.21
N ILE A 394 -28.89 2.54 -15.96
CA ILE A 394 -28.77 3.21 -17.26
C ILE A 394 -29.78 2.65 -18.27
N ARG A 395 -30.00 1.34 -18.28
CA ARG A 395 -30.99 0.72 -19.17
C ARG A 395 -32.43 1.10 -18.79
N VAL A 396 -32.77 1.16 -17.50
CA VAL A 396 -34.08 1.66 -17.04
C VAL A 396 -34.26 3.11 -17.50
N MET A 397 -33.26 3.97 -17.33
CA MET A 397 -33.30 5.34 -17.87
C MET A 397 -33.46 5.36 -19.40
N ALA A 398 -32.73 4.52 -20.13
CA ALA A 398 -32.85 4.40 -21.58
C ALA A 398 -34.27 4.00 -22.01
N SER A 399 -34.88 3.03 -21.32
CA SER A 399 -36.26 2.60 -21.59
C SER A 399 -37.27 3.70 -21.34
N TYR A 400 -37.09 4.48 -20.26
CA TYR A 400 -37.95 5.61 -19.94
C TYR A 400 -37.83 6.73 -20.99
N VAL A 401 -36.61 7.08 -21.39
CA VAL A 401 -36.35 8.07 -22.45
C VAL A 401 -36.96 7.63 -23.79
N ALA A 402 -36.83 6.36 -24.16
CA ALA A 402 -37.41 5.83 -25.39
C ALA A 402 -38.95 5.84 -25.38
N SER A 403 -39.57 5.66 -24.21
CA SER A 403 -41.03 5.67 -24.04
C SER A 403 -41.66 7.06 -23.89
N SER A 404 -40.84 8.10 -23.68
CA SER A 404 -41.31 9.45 -23.37
C SER A 404 -41.07 10.43 -24.51
N THR A 405 -42.15 10.99 -25.05
CA THR A 405 -42.08 12.05 -26.07
C THR A 405 -41.40 13.33 -25.56
N ALA A 406 -41.42 13.57 -24.25
CA ALA A 406 -40.80 14.72 -23.62
C ALA A 406 -39.26 14.69 -23.66
N PHE A 407 -38.66 13.51 -23.84
CA PHE A 407 -37.21 13.30 -23.83
C PHE A 407 -36.65 12.81 -25.17
N ALA A 408 -37.44 12.86 -26.24
CA ALA A 408 -37.04 12.41 -27.58
C ALA A 408 -35.78 13.12 -28.14
N PHE A 409 -35.41 14.28 -27.57
CA PHE A 409 -34.19 15.02 -27.91
C PHE A 409 -32.91 14.42 -27.29
N LEU A 410 -33.02 13.55 -26.27
CA LEU A 410 -31.88 12.84 -25.67
C LEU A 410 -31.50 11.67 -26.57
N GLY A 411 -30.42 11.83 -27.35
CA GLY A 411 -30.01 10.84 -28.34
C GLY A 411 -29.56 9.50 -27.73
N LEU A 412 -30.07 8.39 -28.26
CA LEU A 412 -29.75 7.00 -27.84
C LEU A 412 -28.25 6.65 -27.93
N GLY A 413 -27.47 7.34 -28.76
CA GLY A 413 -26.02 7.13 -28.89
C GLY A 413 -25.22 7.47 -27.63
N SER A 414 -25.70 8.41 -26.82
CA SER A 414 -25.08 8.79 -25.54
C SER A 414 -25.19 7.67 -24.48
N LEU A 415 -26.30 6.92 -24.51
CA LEU A 415 -26.58 5.78 -23.63
C LEU A 415 -25.76 4.55 -24.01
N ALA A 416 -25.51 4.32 -25.30
CA ALA A 416 -24.58 3.28 -25.73
C ALA A 416 -23.13 3.59 -25.31
N GLY A 417 -22.74 4.87 -25.37
CA GLY A 417 -21.43 5.34 -24.90
C GLY A 417 -21.21 5.12 -23.41
N SER A 418 -22.21 5.38 -22.56
CA SER A 418 -22.11 5.17 -21.11
C SER A 418 -22.03 3.69 -20.73
N LEU A 419 -22.76 2.83 -21.43
CA LEU A 419 -22.67 1.38 -21.29
C LEU A 419 -21.28 0.84 -21.66
N ASN A 420 -20.65 1.37 -22.71
CA ASN A 420 -19.28 1.01 -23.08
C ASN A 420 -18.24 1.47 -22.03
N VAL A 421 -18.45 2.64 -21.43
CA VAL A 421 -17.61 3.12 -20.32
C VAL A 421 -17.73 2.22 -19.08
N LEU A 422 -18.94 1.74 -18.76
CA LEU A 422 -19.12 0.77 -17.68
C LEU A 422 -18.46 -0.58 -17.97
N LEU A 423 -18.54 -1.08 -19.21
CA LEU A 423 -17.85 -2.31 -19.61
C LEU A 423 -16.33 -2.18 -19.48
N PHE A 424 -15.78 -1.03 -19.87
CA PHE A 424 -14.38 -0.70 -19.67
C PHE A 424 -14.01 -0.68 -18.18
N MET A 425 -14.91 -0.18 -17.32
CA MET A 425 -14.69 -0.09 -15.87
C MET A 425 -14.90 -1.38 -15.08
N ALA A 426 -15.77 -2.28 -15.54
CA ALA A 426 -16.16 -3.45 -14.78
C ALA A 426 -14.97 -4.33 -14.32
N PRO A 427 -13.96 -4.63 -15.16
CA PRO A 427 -12.78 -5.39 -14.72
C PRO A 427 -11.92 -4.65 -13.69
N LEU A 428 -11.94 -3.32 -13.68
CA LEU A 428 -11.07 -2.49 -12.86
C LEU A 428 -11.68 -2.15 -11.50
N ALA A 429 -13.00 -1.99 -11.41
CA ALA A 429 -13.69 -1.59 -10.18
C ALA A 429 -13.32 -2.42 -8.93
N PRO A 430 -13.13 -3.75 -9.00
CA PRO A 430 -12.88 -4.57 -7.80
C PRO A 430 -11.40 -4.65 -7.36
N LEU A 431 -10.46 -4.10 -8.15
CA LEU A 431 -9.03 -4.19 -7.86
C LEU A 431 -8.62 -3.65 -6.47
N PRO A 432 -9.16 -2.52 -5.98
CA PRO A 432 -8.78 -1.99 -4.68
C PRO A 432 -9.27 -2.88 -3.53
N ALA A 433 -10.46 -3.47 -3.68
CA ALA A 433 -11.01 -4.42 -2.73
C ALA A 433 -10.19 -5.72 -2.70
N ALA A 434 -9.76 -6.21 -3.88
CA ALA A 434 -8.86 -7.35 -4.00
C ALA A 434 -7.49 -7.12 -3.35
N ALA A 435 -6.98 -5.89 -3.47
CA ALA A 435 -5.77 -5.46 -2.78
C ALA A 435 -5.98 -5.35 -1.26
N LEU A 436 -7.13 -4.87 -0.80
CA LEU A 436 -7.46 -4.79 0.62
C LEU A 436 -7.57 -6.20 1.25
N GLN A 437 -8.22 -7.14 0.57
CA GLN A 437 -8.41 -8.51 1.06
C GLN A 437 -7.09 -9.30 1.09
N ARG A 438 -6.33 -9.31 -0.02
CA ARG A 438 -5.17 -10.21 -0.21
C ARG A 438 -3.83 -9.52 -0.49
N GLY A 439 -3.78 -8.19 -0.50
CA GLY A 439 -2.55 -7.43 -0.66
C GLY A 439 -1.91 -7.67 -2.02
N ARG A 440 -0.65 -8.10 -2.02
CA ARG A 440 0.08 -8.45 -3.26
C ARG A 440 -0.38 -9.74 -3.92
N ARG A 441 -1.29 -10.49 -3.28
CA ARG A 441 -1.86 -11.74 -3.80
C ARG A 441 -3.33 -11.58 -4.20
N MET A 442 -3.69 -10.38 -4.65
CA MET A 442 -5.01 -10.05 -5.20
C MET A 442 -5.54 -11.21 -6.04
N SER A 443 -6.83 -11.53 -5.93
CA SER A 443 -7.49 -12.49 -6.81
C SER A 443 -8.05 -11.75 -8.03
N ALA A 444 -7.98 -12.36 -9.21
CA ALA A 444 -8.65 -11.83 -10.41
C ALA A 444 -10.14 -12.23 -10.47
N THR A 445 -10.58 -13.10 -9.56
CA THR A 445 -11.97 -13.57 -9.46
C THR A 445 -13.01 -12.44 -9.36
N PRO A 446 -12.87 -11.42 -8.49
CA PRO A 446 -13.87 -10.36 -8.43
C PRO A 446 -13.94 -9.53 -9.71
N SER A 447 -12.81 -9.27 -10.38
CA SER A 447 -12.78 -8.64 -11.71
C SER A 447 -13.49 -9.48 -12.78
N PHE A 448 -13.29 -10.80 -12.76
CA PHE A 448 -14.00 -11.74 -13.65
C PHE A 448 -15.51 -11.71 -13.41
N VAL A 449 -15.94 -11.86 -12.15
CA VAL A 449 -17.35 -11.82 -11.75
C VAL A 449 -17.99 -10.50 -12.16
N SER A 450 -17.31 -9.38 -11.92
CA SER A 450 -17.78 -8.05 -12.31
C SER A 450 -18.05 -7.93 -13.81
N LEU A 451 -17.10 -8.35 -14.64
CA LEU A 451 -17.28 -8.31 -16.10
C LEU A 451 -18.44 -9.21 -16.54
N VAL A 452 -18.51 -10.45 -16.04
CA VAL A 452 -19.56 -11.40 -16.42
C VAL A 452 -20.94 -10.94 -15.97
N ALA A 453 -21.07 -10.46 -14.73
CA ALA A 453 -22.32 -9.92 -14.21
C ALA A 453 -22.79 -8.71 -15.03
N THR A 454 -21.87 -7.79 -15.36
CA THR A 454 -22.19 -6.63 -16.21
C THR A 454 -22.66 -7.08 -17.59
N LEU A 455 -21.94 -8.00 -18.25
CA LEU A 455 -22.34 -8.55 -19.55
C LEU A 455 -23.70 -9.24 -19.53
N LEU A 456 -24.00 -10.01 -18.48
CA LEU A 456 -25.30 -10.66 -18.31
C LEU A 456 -26.41 -9.63 -18.18
N THR A 457 -26.25 -8.59 -17.35
CA THR A 457 -27.24 -7.52 -17.21
C THR A 457 -27.46 -6.70 -18.48
N MET A 458 -26.44 -6.63 -19.34
CA MET A 458 -26.53 -5.99 -20.64
C MET A 458 -27.21 -6.85 -21.71
N LYS A 459 -27.27 -8.18 -21.55
CA LYS A 459 -27.91 -9.11 -22.48
C LYS A 459 -29.30 -9.59 -22.05
N LEU A 460 -29.64 -9.53 -20.76
CA LEU A 460 -30.84 -10.18 -20.20
C LEU A 460 -32.18 -9.45 -20.41
N PHE A 461 -32.24 -8.38 -21.19
CA PHE A 461 -33.50 -7.77 -21.65
C PHE A 461 -33.32 -7.17 -23.04
#